data_AF-A0A2U8GTG5-F1
#
_entry.id   AF-A0A2U8GTG5-F1
#
_cell.length_a   1.000
_cell.length_b   1.000
_cell.length_c   1.000
_cell.angle_alpha   90.00
_cell.angle_beta   90.00
_cell.angle_gamma   90.00
#
_symmetry.space_group_name_H-M   'P 1'
#
loop_
_entity.id
_entity.type
_entity.pdbx_description
1 polymer ?
#
loop_
_entity_poly.entity_id
_entity_poly.type
_entity_poly.pdbx_seq_one_letter_code
_entity_poly.pdbx_strand_id
1 'polypeptide(L)' 'MSVASPCINICHMSPDTGWCEGCQRSIDEITCWSRATDTERRQILVAVADRRELLGLAPLVQSEGAGA' A
#
# COMPACT_ATOMS: atom_id res chain seq x y z
N MET A 1 13.28 -3.22 13.12
CA MET A 1 11.88 -2.73 13.20
C MET A 1 11.31 -2.78 11.81
N SER A 2 10.56 -3.84 11.48
CA SER A 2 10.00 -4.05 10.16
C SER A 2 8.86 -3.08 9.89
N VAL A 3 8.91 -2.35 8.78
CA VAL A 3 7.79 -1.54 8.30
C VAL A 3 6.62 -2.46 7.90
N ALA A 4 5.45 -2.26 8.52
CA ALA A 4 4.25 -3.04 8.24
C ALA A 4 3.70 -2.77 6.84
N SER A 5 3.18 -3.81 6.19
CA SER A 5 2.54 -3.69 4.88
C SER A 5 1.12 -3.14 5.03
N PRO A 6 0.67 -2.22 4.16
CA PRO A 6 -0.70 -1.70 4.17
C PRO A 6 -1.68 -2.66 3.44
N CYS A 7 -1.27 -3.90 3.15
CA CYS A 7 -2.07 -4.87 2.42
C CYS A 7 -3.22 -5.38 3.29
N ILE A 8 -4.44 -5.32 2.75
CA ILE A 8 -5.65 -5.87 3.39
C ILE A 8 -6.08 -7.22 2.78
N ASN A 9 -5.16 -7.91 2.10
CA ASN A 9 -5.41 -9.15 1.35
C ASN A 9 -6.50 -9.03 0.26
N ILE A 10 -6.69 -7.82 -0.26
CA ILE A 10 -7.49 -7.54 -1.44
C ILE A 10 -6.55 -7.00 -2.51
N CYS A 11 -6.40 -7.75 -3.59
CA CYS A 11 -5.64 -7.34 -4.76
C CYS A 11 -6.60 -7.15 -5.93
N HIS A 12 -7.16 -5.95 -6.04
CA HIS A 12 -7.99 -5.56 -7.16
C HIS A 12 -7.46 -4.25 -7.72
N MET A 13 -7.01 -4.26 -8.97
CA MET A 13 -6.41 -3.08 -9.61
C MET A 13 -7.50 -2.26 -10.28
N SER A 14 -7.62 -1.00 -9.87
CA SER A 14 -8.49 -0.04 -10.55
C SER A 14 -7.89 0.30 -11.92
N PRO A 15 -8.62 0.08 -13.03
CA PRO A 15 -8.16 0.47 -14.36
C PRO A 15 -8.12 1.99 -14.54
N ASP A 16 -8.90 2.74 -13.76
CA ASP A 16 -8.98 4.20 -13.82
C ASP A 16 -7.78 4.89 -13.18
N THR A 17 -7.32 4.37 -12.04
CA THR A 17 -6.23 4.98 -11.25
C THR A 17 -4.89 4.26 -11.42
N GLY A 18 -4.90 2.99 -11.83
CA GLY A 18 -3.71 2.15 -11.88
C GLY A 18 -3.19 1.72 -10.51
N TRP A 19 -4.02 1.84 -9.45
CA TRP A 19 -3.67 1.44 -8.09
C TRP A 19 -4.59 0.33 -7.57
N CYS A 20 -4.10 -0.41 -6.58
CA CYS A 20 -4.92 -1.40 -5.88
C CYS A 20 -6.03 -0.71 -5.07
N GLU A 21 -7.28 -1.12 -5.23
CA GLU A 21 -8.41 -0.55 -4.50
C GLU A 21 -8.42 -0.89 -3.01
N GLY A 22 -7.64 -1.90 -2.59
CA GLY A 22 -7.51 -2.26 -1.18
C GLY A 22 -6.43 -1.46 -0.46
N CYS A 23 -5.21 -1.45 -1.01
CA CYS A 23 -4.01 -0.87 -0.38
C CYS A 23 -3.43 0.36 -1.09
N GLN A 24 -3.96 0.73 -2.26
CA GLN A 24 -3.63 1.96 -3.02
C GLN A 24 -2.17 2.03 -3.45
N ARG A 25 -1.55 0.85 -3.55
CA ARG A 25 -0.21 0.64 -4.10
C ARG A 25 -0.30 0.32 -5.58
N SER A 26 0.73 0.69 -6.32
CA SER A 26 0.91 0.24 -7.70
C SER A 26 1.38 -1.22 -7.75
N ILE A 27 1.24 -1.86 -8.92
CA ILE A 27 1.77 -3.22 -9.14
C ILE A 27 3.28 -3.27 -8.88
N ASP A 28 4.03 -2.26 -9.34
CA ASP A 28 5.48 -2.19 -9.12
C ASP A 28 5.81 -2.20 -7.62
N GLU A 29 5.14 -1.34 -6.85
CA GLU A 29 5.30 -1.26 -5.40
C GLU A 29 4.96 -2.60 -4.72
N ILE A 30 3.86 -3.25 -5.12
CA ILE A 30 3.45 -4.54 -4.57
C ILE A 30 4.52 -5.61 -4.83
N THR A 31 5.02 -5.69 -6.07
CA THR A 31 6.02 -6.69 -6.48
C THR A 31 7.40 -6.45 -5.85
N CYS A 32 7.79 -5.20 -5.65
CA CYS A 32 9.10 -4.87 -5.06
C CYS A 32 9.11 -4.86 -3.53
N TRP A 33 7.94 -4.89 -2.86
CA TRP A 33 7.83 -4.70 -1.39
C TRP A 33 8.71 -5.64 -0.55
N SER A 34 8.79 -6.91 -0.92
CA SER A 34 9.61 -7.90 -0.20
C SER A 34 11.11 -7.59 -0.28
N ARG A 35 11.54 -6.89 -1.34
CA ARG A 35 12.92 -6.49 -1.60
C ARG A 35 13.22 -5.04 -1.18
N ALA A 36 12.18 -4.22 -1.00
CA ALA A 36 12.29 -2.83 -0.59
C ALA A 36 12.89 -2.70 0.83
N THR A 37 13.79 -1.73 0.97
CA THR A 37 14.35 -1.30 2.27
C THR A 37 13.29 -0.63 3.13
N ASP A 38 13.48 -0.56 4.44
CA ASP A 38 12.55 0.14 5.35
C ASP A 38 12.32 1.62 4.95
N THR A 39 13.32 2.27 4.35
CA THR A 39 13.18 3.63 3.82
C THR A 39 12.23 3.67 2.63
N GLU A 40 12.42 2.80 1.64
CA GLU A 40 11.53 2.69 0.47
C GLU A 40 10.11 2.30 0.90
N ARG A 41 9.99 1.36 1.83
CA ARG A 41 8.68 0.96 2.39
C ARG A 41 7.94 2.14 3.01
N ARG A 42 8.63 2.98 3.78
CA ARG A 42 8.04 4.21 4.35
C ARG A 42 7.65 5.22 3.28
N GLN A 43 8.47 5.41 2.25
CA GLN A 43 8.13 6.29 1.14
C GLN A 43 6.87 5.82 0.42
N ILE A 44 6.75 4.51 0.17
CA ILE A 44 5.55 3.92 -0.42
C ILE A 44 4.33 4.14 0.48
N LEU A 45 4.46 3.95 1.80
CA LEU A 45 3.37 4.21 2.74
C LEU A 45 2.91 5.68 2.74
N VAL A 46 3.84 6.63 2.65
CA VAL A 46 3.51 8.06 2.53
C VAL A 46 2.76 8.33 1.22
N ALA A 47 3.24 7.78 0.10
CA ALA A 47 2.56 7.91 -1.19
C ALA A 47 1.16 7.27 -1.19
N VAL A 48 0.99 6.12 -0.54
CA VAL A 48 -0.31 5.48 -0.35
C VAL A 48 -1.26 6.37 0.45
N ALA A 49 -0.78 6.98 1.54
CA ALA A 49 -1.60 7.87 2.35
C ALA A 49 -2.08 9.09 1.54
N ASP A 50 -1.18 9.70 0.76
CA ASP A 50 -1.49 10.82 -0.13
C ASP A 50 -2.54 10.44 -1.19
N ARG A 51 -2.36 9.29 -1.87
CA ARG A 51 -3.34 8.78 -2.85
C ARG A 51 -4.72 8.55 -2.23
N ARG A 52 -4.77 8.05 -1.00
CA ARG A 52 -6.05 7.82 -0.30
C ARG A 52 -6.74 9.13 0.03
N GLU A 53 -6.01 10.15 0.44
CA GLU A 53 -6.54 11.49 0.66
C GLU A 53 -7.10 12.08 -0.63
N LEU A 54 -6.37 11.98 -1.75
CA LEU A 54 -6.82 12.40 -3.08
C LEU A 54 -8.12 11.70 -3.52
N LEU A 55 -8.29 10.43 -3.15
CA LEU A 55 -9.49 9.63 -3.45
C LEU A 55 -10.63 9.82 -2.42
N GLY A 56 -10.43 10.60 -1.36
CA GLY A 56 -11.40 10.76 -0.27
C GLY A 56 -11.62 9.48 0.54
N LEU A 57 -10.67 8.54 0.51
CA LEU A 57 -10.73 7.28 1.25
C LEU A 57 -10.25 7.51 2.69
N ALA A 58 -10.98 6.95 3.66
CA ALA A 58 -10.59 7.00 5.06
C ALA A 58 -9.15 6.45 5.24
N PRO A 59 -8.32 7.02 6.15
CA PRO A 59 -6.97 6.54 6.38
C PRO A 59 -7.00 5.06 6.79
N LEU A 60 -6.05 4.27 6.27
CA LEU A 60 -5.87 2.89 6.73
C LEU A 60 -5.47 2.95 8.20
N VAL A 61 -6.41 2.63 9.10
CA VAL A 61 -6.03 2.16 10.43
C VAL A 61 -5.19 0.91 10.20
N GLN A 62 -3.93 0.97 10.58
CA GLN A 62 -2.94 -0.06 10.27
C GLN A 62 -3.34 -1.35 11.01
N SER A 63 -4.16 -2.19 10.38
CA SER A 63 -4.46 -3.52 10.87
C SER A 63 -3.20 -4.36 10.65
N GLU A 64 -2.37 -4.43 11.69
CA GLU A 64 -1.25 -5.36 11.80
C GLU A 64 -1.76 -6.80 11.58
N GLY A 65 -1.33 -7.48 10.52
CA GLY A 65 -1.44 -8.93 10.47
C GLY A 65 -1.61 -9.58 9.09
N ALA A 66 -0.56 -10.34 8.74
CA ALA A 66 -0.57 -11.61 7.99
C ALA A 66 -0.90 -11.57 6.47
N GLY A 67 -0.08 -12.16 5.59
CA GLY A 67 1.07 -13.02 5.86
C GLY A 67 1.67 -13.63 4.60
N ALA A 68 2.76 -14.36 4.85
CA ALA A 68 3.52 -15.28 3.98
C ALA A 68 4.21 -14.68 2.75
#